data_AF-A0A2V6KU62-F1
#
_entry.id   AF-A0A2V6KU62-F1
#
_cell.length_a   1.000
_cell.length_b   1.000
_cell.length_c   1.000
_cell.angle_alpha   90.00
_cell.angle_beta   90.00
_cell.angle_gamma   90.00
#
_symmetry.space_group_name_H-M   'P 1'
#
loop_
_entity.id
_entity.type
_entity.pdbx_description
1 polymer ?
#
loop_
_entity_poly.entity_id
_entity_poly.type
_entity_poly.pdbx_seq_one_letter_code
_entity_poly.pdbx_strand_id
1 'polypeptide(L)' 'MRKELSSFPNSAVWKLSDDGKHLSLRSVSDKVIPKETNDSAAIVALLKKNARNPDLFGEEIEFSREK' A
#
# COMPACT_ATOMS: atom_id res chain seq x y z
N MET A 1 5.95 -13.59 6.27
CA MET A 1 5.84 -12.13 6.45
C MET A 1 4.41 -11.71 6.14
N ARG A 2 3.61 -11.37 7.16
CA ARG A 2 2.17 -11.10 7.05
C ARG A 2 2.00 -9.60 6.77
N LYS A 3 1.53 -9.24 5.57
CA LYS A 3 1.23 -7.84 5.23
C LYS A 3 -0.13 -7.50 5.85
N GLU A 4 -0.12 -6.81 6.98
CA GLU A 4 -1.35 -6.31 7.60
C GLU A 4 -1.76 -5.02 6.89
N LEU A 5 -2.95 -5.06 6.28
CA LEU A 5 -3.63 -3.90 5.73
C LEU A 5 -4.37 -3.23 6.89
N SER A 6 -3.68 -2.40 7.66
CA SER A 6 -4.33 -1.57 8.68
C SER A 6 -5.20 -0.51 8.00
N SER A 7 -6.48 -0.48 8.36
CA SER A 7 -7.47 0.48 7.86
C SER A 7 -7.04 1.92 8.19
N PHE A 8 -6.47 2.60 7.20
CA PHE A 8 -6.38 4.05 7.15
C PHE A 8 -7.44 4.53 6.15
N PRO A 9 -8.03 5.74 6.33
CA PRO A 9 -8.96 6.33 5.36
C PRO A 9 -8.38 6.49 3.94
N ASN A 10 -7.07 6.21 3.78
CA ASN A 10 -6.38 6.02 2.52
C ASN A 10 -5.69 4.64 2.57
N SER A 11 -6.02 3.75 1.64
CA SER A 11 -5.33 2.45 1.52
C SER A 11 -3.85 2.69 1.24
N ALA A 12 -2.94 2.11 2.02
CA ALA A 12 -1.50 2.24 1.82
C ALA A 12 -0.83 0.86 1.83
N VAL A 13 0.15 0.67 0.94
CA VAL A 13 1.01 -0.52 0.93
C VAL A 13 2.35 -0.14 1.49
N TRP A 14 2.85 -0.96 2.40
CA TRP A 14 4.14 -0.74 3.05
C TRP A 14 5.07 -1.93 2.86
N LYS A 15 6.36 -1.65 2.90
CA LYS A 15 7.42 -2.66 2.89
C LYS A 15 8.49 -2.24 3.88
N LEU A 16 8.79 -3.11 4.82
CA LEU A 16 9.95 -2.99 5.69
C LEU A 16 11.08 -3.86 5.14
N SER A 17 12.30 -3.33 5.10
CA SER A 17 13.50 -4.09 4.76
C SER A 17 13.80 -5.16 5.82
N ASP A 18 14.48 -6.24 5.42
CA ASP A 18 14.80 -7.36 6.33
C ASP A 18 15.72 -6.93 7.48
N ASP A 19 16.51 -5.86 7.29
CA ASP A 19 17.36 -5.27 8.33
C ASP A 19 16.61 -4.32 9.28
N GLY A 20 15.32 -4.06 9.01
CA GLY A 20 14.45 -3.19 9.81
C GLY A 20 14.83 -1.71 9.78
N LYS A 21 15.69 -1.28 8.84
CA LYS A 21 16.17 0.11 8.77
C LYS A 21 15.42 0.98 7.78
N HIS A 22 14.80 0.38 6.77
CA HIS A 22 14.12 1.07 5.68
C HIS A 22 12.66 0.67 5.63
N LEU A 23 11.76 1.62 5.86
CA LEU A 23 10.33 1.47 5.66
C LEU A 23 9.94 2.29 4.43
N SER A 24 9.42 1.64 3.40
CA SER A 24 8.78 2.34 2.29
C SER A 24 7.26 2.25 2.37
N LEU A 25 6.60 3.39 2.15
CA LEU A 25 5.15 3.52 2.11
C LEU A 25 4.74 4.05 0.75
N ARG A 26 3.71 3.44 0.15
CA ARG A 26 3.07 3.93 -1.07
C ARG A 26 1.57 4.04 -0.85
N SER A 27 0.99 5.19 -1.19
CA SER A 27 -0.46 5.33 -1.22
C SER A 27 -1.05 4.53 -2.38
N VAL A 28 -2.24 3.96 -2.18
CA VAL A 28 -3.02 3.38 -3.26
C VAL A 28 -3.88 4.47 -3.87
N SER A 29 -3.89 4.54 -5.20
CA SER A 29 -4.65 5.53 -5.94
C SER A 29 -6.15 5.29 -5.83
N ASP A 30 -6.90 6.30 -5.40
CA ASP A 30 -8.37 6.26 -5.30
C ASP A 30 -9.05 6.11 -6.66
N LYS A 31 -8.33 6.40 -7.75
CA LYS A 31 -8.79 6.18 -9.13
C LYS A 31 -8.85 4.69 -9.47
N VAL A 32 -8.03 3.88 -8.80
CA VAL A 32 -7.87 2.45 -9.08
C VAL A 32 -8.59 1.60 -8.04
N ILE A 33 -8.56 2.03 -6.78
CA ILE A 33 -9.34 1.43 -5.70
C ILE A 33 -10.21 2.53 -5.09
N PRO A 34 -11.52 2.55 -5.35
CA PRO A 34 -12.40 3.59 -4.82
C PRO A 34 -12.35 3.63 -3.29
N LYS A 35 -12.31 4.84 -2.69
CA LYS A 35 -12.29 5.04 -1.22
C LYS A 35 -13.43 4.37 -0.47
N GLU A 36 -14.58 4.24 -1.13
CA GLU A 36 -15.78 3.61 -0.58
C GLU A 36 -15.64 2.08 -0.45
N THR A 37 -14.61 1.51 -1.08
CA THR A 37 -14.29 0.08 -0.99
C THR A 37 -13.67 -0.19 0.38
N ASN A 38 -14.50 -0.57 1.34
CA ASN A 38 -14.06 -0.95 2.69
C ASN A 38 -13.92 -2.46 2.86
N ASP A 39 -14.35 -3.26 1.89
CA ASP A 39 -14.21 -4.71 1.93
C ASP A 39 -12.77 -5.15 1.62
N SER A 40 -12.12 -5.78 2.59
CA SER A 40 -10.72 -6.20 2.49
C SER A 40 -10.48 -7.21 1.36
N ALA A 41 -11.43 -8.11 1.10
CA ALA A 41 -11.30 -9.09 0.02
C ALA A 41 -11.38 -8.42 -1.36
N ALA A 42 -12.31 -7.49 -1.54
CA ALA A 42 -12.45 -6.67 -2.74
C ALA A 42 -11.20 -5.81 -2.99
N ILE A 43 -10.66 -5.16 -1.94
CA ILE A 43 -9.41 -4.40 -2.05
C ILE A 43 -8.27 -5.30 -2.54
N VAL A 44 -8.10 -6.48 -1.94
CA VAL A 44 -7.05 -7.43 -2.36
C VAL A 44 -7.24 -7.90 -3.81
N ALA A 45 -8.48 -8.16 -4.23
CA ALA A 45 -8.78 -8.54 -5.61
C ALA A 45 -8.45 -7.40 -6.59
N LEU A 46 -8.79 -6.17 -6.26
CA LEU A 46 -8.49 -4.98 -7.06
C LEU A 46 -6.99 -4.71 -7.14
N LEU A 47 -6.25 -4.85 -6.02
CA LEU A 47 -4.79 -4.73 -6.00
C LEU A 47 -4.15 -5.78 -6.94
N LYS A 48 -4.60 -7.04 -6.88
CA LYS A 48 -4.09 -8.11 -7.75
C LYS A 48 -4.42 -7.85 -9.22
N LYS A 49 -5.66 -7.44 -9.52
CA LYS A 49 -6.12 -7.14 -10.88
C LYS A 49 -5.32 -5.98 -11.50
N ASN A 50 -4.96 -4.99 -10.69
CA ASN A 50 -4.25 -3.79 -11.12
C ASN A 50 -2.74 -3.84 -10.85
N ALA A 51 -2.16 -4.99 -10.51
CA ALA A 51 -0.74 -5.08 -10.12
C ALA A 51 0.24 -4.62 -11.21
N ARG A 52 -0.19 -4.57 -12.47
CA ARG A 52 0.59 -4.06 -13.61
C ARG A 52 0.20 -2.64 -14.04
N ASN A 53 -0.77 -2.03 -13.36
CA ASN A 53 -1.20 -0.67 -13.63
C ASN A 53 -0.18 0.30 -13.01
N PRO A 54 0.52 1.14 -13.80
CA PRO A 54 1.48 2.10 -13.28
C PRO A 54 0.83 3.14 -12.35
N ASP A 55 -0.46 3.43 -12.53
CA ASP A 55 -1.21 4.41 -11.74
C ASP A 55 -1.81 3.82 -10.45
N LEU A 56 -1.51 2.55 -10.14
CA LEU A 56 -2.02 1.89 -8.93
C LEU A 56 -1.49 2.54 -7.65
N PHE A 57 -0.21 2.91 -7.65
CA PHE A 57 0.46 3.49 -6.50
C PHE A 57 0.77 4.96 -6.76
N GLY A 58 0.54 5.78 -5.75
CA GLY A 58 1.01 7.16 -5.74
C GLY A 58 2.49 7.26 -5.41
N GLU A 59 2.90 8.44 -4.94
CA GLU A 59 4.27 8.70 -4.51
C GLU A 59 4.72 7.72 -3.42
N GLU A 60 5.99 7.34 -3.50
CA GLU A 60 6.66 6.54 -2.47
C GLU A 60 7.34 7.46 -1.47
N ILE A 61 7.07 7.20 -0.20
CA ILE A 61 7.76 7.84 0.92
C ILE A 61 8.66 6.78 1.55
N GLU A 62 9.96 7.05 1.59
CA GLU A 62 10.93 6.21 2.25
C GLU A 62 11.33 6.81 3.60
N PHE A 63 11.31 5.98 4.63
CA PHE A 63 11.77 6.30 5.97
C PHE A 63 12.99 5.45 6.27
N SER A 64 14.11 6.11 6.55
CA SER A 64 15.26 5.48 7.20
C SER A 64 15.18 5.70 8.69
N ARG A 65 15.44 4.64 9.47
CA ARG A 65 15.63 4.79 10.92
C ARG A 65 16.89 5.63 11.16
N GLU A 66 16.70 6.90 11.54
CA GLU A 66 17.80 7.71 12.07
C GLU A 66 18.31 7.12 13.39
N LYS A 67 19.59 7.33 13.63
CA LYS A 67 20.34 6.70 14.72
C LYS A 67 20.07 7.38 16.06
#